data_AF-A0AAV0VGX5-F1
#
_entry.id   AF-A0AAV0VGX5-F1
#
_cell.length_a   1.000
_cell.length_b   1.000
_cell.length_c   1.000
_cell.angle_alpha   90.00
_cell.angle_beta   90.00
_cell.angle_gamma   90.00
#
_symmetry.space_group_name_H-M   'P 1'
#
loop_
_entity.id
_entity.type
_entity.pdbx_description
1 polymer ?
#
loop_
_entity_poly.entity_id
_entity_poly.type
_entity_poly.pdbx_seq_one_letter_code
_entity_poly.pdbx_strand_id
1 'polypeptide(L)'
;MVLSSDEDHESNDMFDTDDPDVYEVEKILRKKKGKTYGEQDLYEVKWEGYDETTWEPASNISKDLIDEFEGQPVREDVYTVEEIIDRRNKRDAKTRLKTHQYKVKWVGYDDLTWEPAENLPHNLRRKFDQKYESWKRR
;
A
#
# COMPACT_ATOMS: atom_id res chain seq x y z
N MET A 1 -24.24 14.11 43.99
CA MET A 1 -25.07 13.85 42.80
C MET A 1 -24.52 14.68 41.65
N VAL A 2 -23.86 14.05 40.66
CA VAL A 2 -24.21 14.14 39.23
C VAL A 2 -23.70 12.82 38.60
N LEU A 3 -24.58 12.22 37.82
CA LEU A 3 -24.47 10.95 37.10
C LEU A 3 -24.03 11.18 35.65
N SER A 4 -23.71 10.08 34.96
CA SER A 4 -23.81 9.86 33.52
C SER A 4 -22.58 10.29 32.69
N SER A 5 -21.85 9.30 32.16
CA SER A 5 -22.06 8.66 30.84
C SER A 5 -21.38 9.49 29.75
N ASP A 6 -20.18 9.08 29.39
CA ASP A 6 -19.88 8.64 28.02
C ASP A 6 -18.46 8.07 28.04
N GLU A 7 -18.37 6.76 28.27
CA GLU A 7 -17.21 6.03 27.77
C GLU A 7 -17.40 6.00 26.25
N ASP A 8 -16.86 7.03 25.59
CA ASP A 8 -16.52 7.02 24.16
C ASP A 8 -15.53 5.85 23.97
N HIS A 9 -16.09 4.65 23.89
CA HIS A 9 -15.46 3.51 23.26
C HIS A 9 -15.42 3.81 21.76
N GLU A 10 -14.62 4.81 21.38
CA GLU A 10 -14.07 4.89 20.04
C GLU A 10 -13.20 3.65 19.89
N SER A 11 -13.85 2.54 19.53
CA SER A 11 -13.25 1.41 18.83
C SER A 11 -12.74 1.95 17.50
N ASN A 12 -11.67 2.72 17.60
CA ASN A 12 -10.69 2.89 16.57
C ASN A 12 -10.08 1.48 16.44
N ASP A 13 -10.69 0.70 15.56
CA ASP A 13 -10.25 -0.61 15.06
C ASP A 13 -8.93 -0.41 14.29
N MET A 14 -7.95 0.14 15.01
CA MET A 14 -6.53 0.12 14.67
C MET A 14 -6.12 -1.30 14.97
N PHE A 15 -6.21 -2.13 13.94
CA PHE A 15 -5.58 -3.44 13.90
C PHE A 15 -4.12 -3.27 14.36
N ASP A 16 -3.86 -3.62 15.62
CA ASP A 16 -2.58 -3.40 16.26
C ASP A 16 -1.62 -4.41 15.67
N THR A 17 -0.68 -3.93 14.85
CA THR A 17 0.30 -4.78 14.14
C THR A 17 1.30 -5.42 15.09
N ASP A 18 1.26 -5.07 16.38
CA ASP A 18 2.05 -5.68 17.46
C ASP A 18 1.31 -6.84 18.16
N ASP A 19 0.03 -7.10 17.83
CA ASP A 19 -0.73 -8.20 18.40
C ASP A 19 -0.23 -9.56 17.84
N PRO A 20 0.06 -10.56 18.70
CA PRO A 20 0.62 -11.85 18.26
C PRO A 20 -0.35 -12.69 17.41
N ASP A 21 -1.64 -12.34 17.38
CA ASP A 21 -2.64 -12.97 16.52
C ASP A 21 -2.81 -12.25 15.17
N VAL A 22 -2.06 -11.16 14.93
CA VAL A 22 -2.01 -10.42 13.67
C VAL A 22 -0.82 -10.88 12.82
N TYR A 23 -1.12 -11.34 11.61
CA TYR A 23 -0.11 -11.83 10.65
C TYR A 23 -0.14 -10.98 9.37
N GLU A 24 1.04 -10.75 8.79
CA GLU A 24 1.15 -10.02 7.52
C GLU A 24 0.70 -10.92 6.35
N VAL A 25 -0.18 -10.37 5.52
CA VAL A 25 -0.71 -11.05 4.34
C VAL A 25 0.20 -10.78 3.14
N GLU A 26 0.71 -11.83 2.50
CA GLU A 26 1.45 -11.72 1.25
C GLU A 26 0.52 -11.41 0.08
N LYS A 27 -0.58 -12.17 -0.06
CA LYS A 27 -1.59 -12.00 -1.12
C LYS A 27 -2.82 -12.85 -0.89
N ILE A 28 -3.93 -12.48 -1.52
CA ILE A 28 -5.10 -13.36 -1.61
C ILE A 28 -4.98 -14.24 -2.85
N LEU A 29 -5.17 -15.56 -2.68
CA LEU A 29 -5.11 -16.55 -3.76
C LEU A 29 -6.47 -16.77 -4.42
N ARG A 30 -7.53 -16.86 -3.61
CA ARG A 30 -8.89 -17.20 -4.05
C ARG A 30 -9.94 -16.49 -3.20
N LYS A 31 -11.14 -16.33 -3.75
CA LYS A 31 -12.35 -16.05 -2.96
C LYS A 31 -13.37 -17.14 -3.14
N LYS A 32 -14.11 -17.40 -2.08
CA LYS A 32 -15.26 -18.27 -2.02
C LYS A 32 -16.43 -17.42 -1.57
N LYS A 33 -17.27 -17.07 -2.54
CA LYS A 33 -18.48 -16.31 -2.26
C LYS A 33 -19.49 -17.14 -1.48
N GLY A 34 -20.13 -16.52 -0.50
CA GLY A 34 -21.25 -17.13 0.21
C GLY A 34 -22.34 -17.53 -0.79
N LYS A 35 -22.82 -18.78 -0.74
CA LYS A 35 -23.89 -19.24 -1.65
C LYS A 35 -25.27 -18.85 -1.15
N THR A 36 -25.35 -18.38 0.10
CA THR A 36 -26.58 -18.19 0.85
C THR A 36 -26.70 -16.75 1.36
N TYR A 37 -27.92 -16.23 1.43
CA TYR A 37 -28.18 -14.87 1.89
C TYR A 37 -27.80 -14.74 3.38
N GLY A 38 -26.69 -14.05 3.67
CA GLY A 38 -26.13 -13.87 5.02
C GLY A 38 -24.80 -14.59 5.28
N GLU A 39 -24.29 -15.37 4.31
CA GLU A 39 -22.96 -15.98 4.41
C GLU A 39 -21.90 -14.97 3.97
N GLN A 40 -20.88 -14.73 4.81
CA GLN A 40 -19.78 -13.81 4.49
C GLN A 40 -18.87 -14.43 3.43
N ASP A 41 -18.31 -13.59 2.56
CA ASP A 41 -17.31 -14.03 1.59
C ASP A 41 -16.02 -14.41 2.32
N LEU A 42 -15.49 -15.58 1.98
CA LEU A 42 -14.23 -16.10 2.50
C LEU A 42 -13.14 -15.92 1.44
N TYR A 43 -11.95 -15.56 1.88
CA TYR A 43 -10.80 -15.32 1.01
C TYR A 43 -9.63 -16.18 1.50
N GLU A 44 -9.00 -16.86 0.56
CA GLU A 44 -7.82 -17.69 0.82
C GLU A 44 -6.60 -16.77 0.86
N VAL A 45 -6.11 -16.52 2.06
CA VAL A 45 -4.99 -15.64 2.36
C VAL A 45 -3.71 -16.45 2.34
N LYS A 46 -2.71 -15.96 1.61
CA LYS A 46 -1.33 -16.41 1.72
C LYS A 46 -0.60 -15.50 2.69
N TRP A 47 -0.04 -16.07 3.76
CA TRP A 47 0.67 -15.33 4.79
C TRP A 47 2.13 -15.11 4.39
N GLU A 48 2.69 -13.94 4.72
CA GLU A 48 4.08 -13.62 4.42
C GLU A 48 5.02 -14.48 5.28
N GLY A 49 5.93 -15.21 4.63
CA GLY A 49 6.90 -16.08 5.30
C GLY A 49 6.37 -17.47 5.69
N TYR A 50 5.11 -17.78 5.39
CA TYR A 50 4.53 -19.11 5.59
C TYR A 50 4.07 -19.72 4.26
N ASP A 51 4.23 -21.04 4.11
CA ASP A 51 3.71 -21.78 2.93
C ASP A 51 2.22 -22.13 3.10
N GLU A 52 1.70 -22.00 4.32
CA GLU A 52 0.31 -22.27 4.66
C GLU A 52 -0.60 -21.11 4.24
N THR A 53 -1.80 -21.46 3.79
CA THR A 53 -2.86 -20.51 3.43
C THR A 53 -4.12 -20.82 4.20
N THR A 54 -4.81 -19.80 4.70
CA THR A 54 -6.05 -19.97 5.47
C THR A 54 -7.21 -19.23 4.84
N TRP A 55 -8.44 -19.67 5.14
CA TRP A 55 -9.66 -19.06 4.62
C TRP A 55 -10.20 -18.07 5.64
N GLU A 56 -9.90 -16.79 5.43
CA GLU A 56 -10.31 -15.71 6.32
C GLU A 56 -11.52 -14.97 5.75
N PRO A 57 -12.49 -14.55 6.59
CA PRO A 57 -13.62 -13.76 6.12
C PRO A 57 -13.17 -12.37 5.67
N ALA A 58 -13.95 -11.75 4.78
CA ALA A 58 -13.72 -10.37 4.29
C ALA A 58 -13.50 -9.35 5.43
N SER A 59 -14.13 -9.59 6.57
CA SER A 59 -14.05 -8.75 7.76
C SER A 59 -12.71 -8.86 8.48
N ASN A 60 -11.98 -9.98 8.32
CA ASN A 60 -10.68 -10.22 8.96
C ASN A 60 -9.49 -9.85 8.05
N ILE A 61 -9.75 -9.49 6.79
CA ILE A 61 -8.74 -9.09 5.82
C ILE A 61 -8.90 -7.62 5.54
N SER A 62 -7.78 -6.92 5.38
CA SER A 62 -7.79 -5.52 4.96
C SER A 62 -8.54 -5.37 3.63
N LYS A 63 -9.47 -4.42 3.60
CA LYS A 63 -10.25 -4.09 2.38
C LYS A 63 -9.35 -3.79 1.18
N ASP A 64 -8.16 -3.23 1.41
CA ASP A 64 -7.16 -2.92 0.38
C ASP A 64 -6.71 -4.19 -0.38
N LEU A 65 -6.42 -5.28 0.35
CA LEU A 65 -6.03 -6.57 -0.23
C LEU A 65 -7.19 -7.24 -0.97
N ILE A 66 -8.40 -7.10 -0.44
CA ILE A 66 -9.62 -7.59 -1.10
C ILE A 66 -9.85 -6.83 -2.40
N ASP A 67 -9.67 -5.51 -2.40
CA ASP A 67 -9.81 -4.64 -3.56
C ASP A 67 -8.81 -5.03 -4.67
N GLU A 68 -7.54 -5.22 -4.28
CA GLU A 68 -6.47 -5.71 -5.15
C GLU A 68 -6.80 -7.07 -5.75
N PHE A 69 -7.33 -8.00 -4.93
CA PHE A 69 -7.69 -9.35 -5.38
C PHE A 69 -8.95 -9.39 -6.25
N GLU A 70 -9.98 -8.62 -5.89
CA GLU A 70 -11.22 -8.57 -6.66
C GLU A 70 -11.06 -7.84 -7.99
N GLY A 71 -9.88 -7.25 -8.24
CA GLY A 71 -9.59 -6.50 -9.44
C GLY A 71 -10.51 -5.30 -9.55
N GLN A 72 -10.95 -4.73 -8.42
CA GLN A 72 -11.51 -3.40 -8.45
C GLN A 72 -10.43 -2.49 -9.03
N PRO A 73 -10.76 -1.64 -10.01
CA PRO A 73 -9.76 -0.78 -10.60
C PRO A 73 -9.25 0.11 -9.46
N VAL A 74 -8.03 -0.17 -9.00
CA VAL A 74 -7.15 0.84 -8.41
C VAL A 74 -7.36 2.03 -9.32
N ARG A 75 -8.03 3.08 -8.80
CA ARG A 75 -8.53 4.22 -9.59
C ARG A 75 -7.52 4.46 -10.71
N GLU A 76 -7.92 4.41 -11.99
CA GLU A 76 -6.99 4.43 -13.15
C GLU A 76 -5.98 5.61 -13.15
N ASP A 77 -6.19 6.59 -12.25
CA ASP A 77 -5.32 7.73 -11.95
C ASP A 77 -4.30 7.50 -10.81
N VAL A 78 -4.26 6.33 -10.18
CA VAL A 78 -3.39 6.01 -9.03
C VAL A 78 -2.53 4.79 -9.38
N TYR A 79 -1.35 5.06 -9.92
CA TYR A 79 -0.36 4.04 -10.24
C TYR A 79 0.53 3.79 -9.01
N THR A 80 0.76 2.51 -8.67
CA THR A 80 1.64 2.13 -7.57
C THR A 80 3.09 2.10 -8.05
N VAL A 81 3.92 2.91 -7.40
CA VAL A 81 5.37 2.98 -7.68
C VAL A 81 6.08 1.80 -7.03
N GLU A 82 6.76 0.97 -7.83
CA GLU A 82 7.57 -0.16 -7.37
C GLU A 82 8.90 0.30 -6.78
N GLU A 83 9.72 0.99 -7.59
CA GLU A 83 11.00 1.52 -7.14
C GLU A 83 11.40 2.76 -7.96
N ILE A 84 12.13 3.69 -7.33
CA ILE A 84 12.79 4.78 -8.03
C ILE A 84 14.17 4.29 -8.48
N ILE A 85 14.42 4.32 -9.79
CA ILE A 85 15.65 3.84 -10.41
C ILE A 85 16.70 4.95 -10.50
N ASP A 86 16.27 6.18 -10.82
CA ASP A 86 17.20 7.28 -11.10
C ASP A 86 16.60 8.64 -10.70
N ARG A 87 17.45 9.65 -10.52
CA ARG A 87 17.05 11.03 -10.23
C ARG A 87 17.86 12.00 -11.07
N ARG A 88 17.17 12.82 -11.87
CA ARG A 88 17.76 13.93 -12.61
C ARG A 88 17.22 15.27 -12.12
N ASN A 89 18.06 16.29 -12.23
CA ASN A 89 17.65 17.67 -11.97
C ASN A 89 17.35 18.37 -13.30
N LYS A 90 16.19 19.00 -13.39
CA LYS A 90 15.79 19.83 -14.53
C LYS A 90 15.63 21.26 -14.04
N ARG A 91 15.97 22.23 -14.87
CA ARG A 91 15.62 23.62 -14.62
C ARG A 91 14.30 23.90 -15.29
N ASP A 92 13.32 24.33 -14.52
CA ASP A 92 12.06 24.75 -15.08
C ASP A 92 12.27 26.05 -15.88
N ALA A 93 11.82 26.05 -17.14
CA ALA A 93 12.09 27.16 -18.05
C ALA A 93 11.31 28.44 -17.68
N LYS A 94 10.15 28.28 -17.02
CA LYS A 94 9.28 29.39 -16.62
C LYS A 94 9.70 29.99 -15.28
N THR A 95 9.99 29.15 -14.30
CA THR A 95 10.22 29.57 -12.91
C THR A 95 11.70 29.62 -12.53
N ARG A 96 12.61 29.10 -13.39
CA ARG A 96 14.06 28.92 -13.14
C ARG A 96 14.40 28.09 -11.90
N LEU A 97 13.40 27.48 -11.27
CA LEU A 97 13.58 26.60 -10.12
C LEU A 97 14.18 25.26 -10.55
N LYS A 98 15.00 24.71 -9.67
CA LYS A 98 15.61 23.39 -9.85
C LYS A 98 14.59 22.34 -9.41
N THR A 99 13.95 21.69 -10.38
CA THR A 99 13.01 20.59 -10.13
C THR A 99 13.74 19.26 -10.21
N HIS A 100 13.30 18.31 -9.39
CA HIS A 100 13.82 16.94 -9.40
C HIS A 100 12.81 16.05 -10.11
N GLN A 101 13.27 15.30 -11.09
CA GLN A 101 12.51 14.25 -11.73
C GLN A 101 13.13 12.92 -11.37
N TYR A 102 12.28 11.94 -11.15
CA TYR A 102 12.67 10.61 -10.73
C TYR A 102 12.20 9.62 -11.77
N LYS A 103 13.10 8.72 -12.16
CA LYS A 103 12.77 7.61 -13.05
C LYS A 103 12.15 6.52 -12.20
N VAL A 104 10.89 6.24 -12.45
CA VAL A 104 10.04 5.40 -11.61
C VAL A 104 9.71 4.12 -12.36
N LYS A 105 9.86 3.01 -11.67
CA LYS A 105 9.36 1.70 -12.09
C LYS A 105 7.99 1.50 -11.43
N TRP A 106 7.01 1.10 -12.22
CA TRP A 106 5.64 0.90 -11.75
C TRP A 106 5.40 -0.58 -11.46
N VAL A 107 4.62 -0.87 -10.42
CA VAL A 107 4.32 -2.27 -10.04
C VAL A 107 3.53 -2.91 -11.18
N GLY A 108 4.02 -4.03 -11.70
CA GLY A 108 3.36 -4.77 -12.78
C GLY A 108 3.57 -4.23 -14.19
N TYR A 109 4.37 -3.16 -14.36
CA TYR A 109 4.77 -2.65 -15.66
C TYR A 109 6.29 -2.66 -15.82
N ASP A 110 6.78 -3.03 -17.00
CA ASP A 110 8.20 -2.95 -17.34
C ASP A 110 8.64 -1.54 -17.77
N ASP A 111 7.67 -0.65 -18.02
CA ASP A 111 7.89 0.72 -18.44
C ASP A 111 8.43 1.61 -17.31
N LEU A 112 9.47 2.38 -17.63
CA LEU A 112 10.11 3.33 -16.72
C LEU A 112 9.85 4.76 -17.17
N THR A 113 9.06 5.52 -16.40
CA THR A 113 8.71 6.91 -16.75
C THR A 113 9.45 7.91 -15.86
N TRP A 114 9.62 9.15 -16.36
CA TRP A 114 10.25 10.24 -15.60
C TRP A 114 9.19 11.12 -14.97
N GLU A 115 8.90 10.89 -13.70
CA GLU A 115 7.88 11.62 -12.96
C GLU A 115 8.46 12.79 -12.15
N PRO A 116 7.75 13.91 -12.04
CA PRO A 116 8.15 15.00 -11.17
C PRO A 116 8.04 14.58 -9.71
N ALA A 117 8.84 15.20 -8.85
CA ALA A 117 8.83 14.99 -7.40
C ALA A 117 7.43 15.12 -6.77
N GLU A 118 6.57 15.94 -7.37
CA GLU A 118 5.20 16.22 -6.92
C GLU A 118 4.22 15.08 -7.23
N ASN A 119 4.50 14.29 -8.27
CA ASN A 119 3.66 13.13 -8.65
C ASN A 119 4.05 11.85 -7.91
N LEU A 120 5.05 11.93 -7.04
CA LEU A 120 5.58 10.77 -6.31
C LEU A 120 5.37 10.92 -4.83
N PRO A 121 5.01 9.84 -4.14
CA PRO A 121 4.74 9.90 -2.72
C PRO A 121 6.05 10.18 -1.96
N HIS A 122 5.94 11.03 -0.94
CA HIS A 122 7.09 11.61 -0.24
C HIS A 122 7.98 10.54 0.44
N ASN A 123 7.37 9.45 0.91
CA ASN A 123 8.05 8.31 1.52
C ASN A 123 9.04 7.64 0.55
N LEU A 124 8.65 7.42 -0.71
CA LEU A 124 9.49 6.76 -1.72
C LEU A 124 10.69 7.63 -2.11
N ARG A 125 10.45 8.91 -2.33
CA ARG A 125 11.50 9.90 -2.60
C ARG A 125 12.56 9.91 -1.49
N ARG A 126 12.10 9.91 -0.23
CA ARG A 126 12.97 9.91 0.95
C ARG A 126 13.79 8.63 1.06
N LYS A 127 13.17 7.45 0.84
CA LYS A 127 13.87 6.16 0.82
C LYS A 127 14.93 6.12 -0.28
N PHE A 128 14.60 6.61 -1.48
CA PHE A 128 15.54 6.68 -2.60
C PHE A 128 16.73 7.59 -2.31
N ASP A 129 16.50 8.82 -1.82
CA ASP A 129 17.58 9.75 -1.50
C ASP A 129 18.54 9.17 -0.44
N GLN A 130 18.01 8.46 0.57
CA GLN A 130 18.81 7.81 1.60
C GLN A 130 19.71 6.69 1.02
N LYS A 131 19.17 5.88 0.11
CA LYS A 131 19.90 4.82 -0.60
C LYS A 131 20.93 5.40 -1.58
N TYR A 132 20.55 6.42 -2.35
CA TYR A 132 21.39 7.07 -3.36
C TYR A 132 22.58 7.81 -2.74
N GLU A 133 22.38 8.55 -1.64
CA GLU A 133 23.47 9.21 -0.92
C GLU A 133 24.46 8.20 -0.32
N SER A 134 23.97 7.02 0.10
CA SER A 134 24.83 5.93 0.57
C SER A 134 25.64 5.30 -0.56
N TRP A 135 25.09 5.23 -1.77
CA TRP A 135 25.76 4.69 -2.95
C TRP A 135 26.80 5.65 -3.56
N LYS A 136 26.54 6.97 -3.52
CA LYS A 136 27.43 7.98 -4.09
C LYS A 136 28.65 8.30 -3.23
N ARG A 137 28.64 7.90 -1.95
CA ARG A 137 29.70 8.16 -0.98
C ARG A 137 30.72 7.02 -0.87
N ARG A 138 30.62 6.00 -1.73
CA ARG A 138 31.55 4.87 -1.85
C ARG A 138 32.38 5.01 -3.12
#